data_AF-A0A4Q9KR52-F1
#
_entry.id   AF-A0A4Q9KR52-F1
#
_cell.length_a   1.000
_cell.length_b   1.000
_cell.length_c   1.000
_cell.angle_alpha   90.00
_cell.angle_beta   90.00
_cell.angle_gamma   90.00
#
_symmetry.space_group_name_H-M   'P 1'
#
loop_
_entity.id
_entity.type
_entity.pdbx_description
1 polymer ?
#
loop_
_entity_poly.entity_id
_entity_poly.type
_entity_poly.pdbx_seq_one_letter_code
_entity_poly.pdbx_strand_id
1 'polypeptide(L)'
;QQYKVIIQFISGKIVAKVLKNYQYSVDEIFNFNENQIPFQNTQVDRNFPRAFIEILCEKSNVNYIKSLYDFLKKITKEEYHKYISGVLCLKALCFEKEIIKEKEISRIIFEFLFLADVLKKEFETGENVEIIKKYRKECIDGFKQIFDQKKIEYIKNQDGDYLNCNKVPKTTILLEIYCFVELFSNDSFKKFLDKRINEKMFKEEKEISENDSKIKESYLKKIFENEISTLSSEGKKLLFCLPGPESPNPDPESKKSDGFGIKELIFYILLPILVFSGIFIVGYLFLYQKKMK
;
A
#
# COMPACT_ATOMS: atom_id res chain seq x y z
N GLN A 1 -4.77 33.42 5.08
CA GLN A 1 -5.48 33.01 6.31
C GLN A 1 -6.88 32.46 6.06
N GLN A 2 -7.78 33.16 5.34
CA GLN A 2 -9.15 32.66 5.03
C GLN A 2 -9.18 31.31 4.26
N TYR A 3 -8.30 31.14 3.27
CA TYR A 3 -8.18 29.88 2.52
C TYR A 3 -7.87 28.65 3.40
N LYS A 4 -6.97 28.82 4.39
CA LYS A 4 -6.59 27.77 5.34
C LYS A 4 -7.79 27.31 6.18
N VAL A 5 -8.59 28.27 6.65
CA VAL A 5 -9.80 27.99 7.44
C VAL A 5 -10.86 27.25 6.63
N ILE A 6 -11.09 27.65 5.37
CA ILE A 6 -12.07 27.00 4.49
C ILE A 6 -11.67 25.55 4.20
N ILE A 7 -10.40 25.33 3.82
CA ILE A 7 -9.91 23.99 3.54
C ILE A 7 -9.98 23.12 4.79
N GLN A 8 -9.52 23.61 5.94
CA GLN A 8 -9.64 22.92 7.24
C GLN A 8 -11.09 22.53 7.56
N PHE A 9 -12.03 23.43 7.33
CA PHE A 9 -13.44 23.17 7.60
C PHE A 9 -14.00 22.05 6.69
N ILE A 10 -13.71 22.11 5.40
CA ILE A 10 -14.20 21.15 4.41
C ILE A 10 -13.52 19.78 4.59
N SER A 11 -12.20 19.76 4.74
CA SER A 11 -11.42 18.53 4.81
C SER A 11 -11.44 17.89 6.18
N GLY A 12 -11.76 18.63 7.24
CA GLY A 12 -11.52 18.22 8.62
C GLY A 12 -12.19 16.91 9.01
N LYS A 13 -13.45 16.70 8.65
CA LYS A 13 -14.16 15.46 8.98
C LYS A 13 -13.63 14.23 8.26
N ILE A 14 -13.04 14.41 7.08
CA ILE A 14 -12.64 13.31 6.21
C ILE A 14 -11.15 13.00 6.43
N VAL A 15 -10.31 14.03 6.38
CA VAL A 15 -8.85 13.89 6.45
C VAL A 15 -8.34 13.69 7.87
N ALA A 16 -9.09 14.09 8.92
CA ALA A 16 -8.69 13.81 10.30
C ALA A 16 -8.53 12.32 10.62
N LYS A 17 -9.25 11.44 9.91
CA LYS A 17 -9.11 9.99 10.10
C LYS A 17 -7.80 9.45 9.55
N VAL A 18 -7.25 10.10 8.53
CA VAL A 18 -6.01 9.71 7.82
C VAL A 18 -4.77 10.23 8.54
N LEU A 19 -4.85 11.43 9.15
CA LEU A 19 -3.73 12.10 9.80
C LEU A 19 -3.42 11.53 11.20
N LYS A 20 -2.13 11.54 11.59
CA LYS A 20 -1.68 11.15 12.95
C LYS A 20 -2.13 12.14 14.02
N ASN A 21 -1.88 13.42 13.80
CA ASN A 21 -2.32 14.53 14.66
C ASN A 21 -2.92 15.60 13.77
N TYR A 22 -4.24 15.77 13.82
CA TYR A 22 -4.97 16.61 12.87
C TYR A 22 -4.44 18.06 12.83
N GLN A 23 -4.34 18.73 13.98
CA GLN A 23 -3.97 20.15 14.01
C GLN A 23 -2.53 20.37 13.53
N TYR A 24 -1.59 19.58 14.08
CA TYR A 24 -0.17 19.69 13.73
C TYR A 24 0.09 19.31 12.26
N SER A 25 -0.48 18.19 11.79
CA SER A 25 -0.30 17.75 10.41
C SER A 25 -0.89 18.72 9.40
N VAL A 26 -2.01 19.39 9.72
CA VAL A 26 -2.56 20.42 8.84
C VAL A 26 -1.62 21.61 8.73
N ASP A 27 -1.05 22.07 9.84
CA ASP A 27 -0.07 23.16 9.81
C ASP A 27 1.16 22.79 8.97
N GLU A 28 1.66 21.56 9.09
CA GLU A 28 2.74 21.03 8.25
C GLU A 28 2.38 21.01 6.75
N ILE A 29 1.13 20.69 6.37
CA ILE A 29 0.68 20.72 4.97
C ILE A 29 0.73 22.13 4.39
N PHE A 30 0.34 23.14 5.16
CA PHE A 30 0.42 24.53 4.71
C PHE A 30 1.88 25.02 4.68
N ASN A 31 2.73 24.57 5.61
CA ASN A 31 4.15 24.94 5.64
C ASN A 31 4.99 24.21 4.57
N PHE A 32 4.57 23.03 4.12
CA PHE A 32 5.17 22.31 2.98
C PHE A 32 5.11 23.14 1.70
N ASN A 33 4.11 24.00 1.60
CA ASN A 33 3.95 24.90 0.48
C ASN A 33 4.97 26.05 0.48
N GLU A 34 5.18 26.66 1.65
CA GLU A 34 5.99 27.87 1.81
C GLU A 34 7.50 27.58 1.76
N ASN A 35 7.89 26.33 2.06
CA ASN A 35 9.28 25.90 2.00
C ASN A 35 9.45 24.92 0.85
N GLN A 36 10.05 25.36 -0.27
CA GLN A 36 10.64 24.43 -1.22
C GLN A 36 11.81 23.73 -0.52
N ILE A 37 11.53 22.66 0.22
CA ILE A 37 12.56 21.96 0.97
C ILE A 37 13.52 21.32 -0.05
N PRO A 38 14.83 21.58 0.04
CA PRO A 38 15.80 20.78 -0.68
C PRO A 38 15.81 19.39 -0.05
N PHE A 39 15.18 18.44 -0.73
CA PHE A 39 14.99 17.09 -0.21
C PHE A 39 16.31 16.34 -0.12
N GLN A 40 16.80 16.17 1.10
CA GLN A 40 17.92 15.27 1.37
C GLN A 40 17.47 13.83 1.12
N ASN A 41 18.30 13.08 0.40
CA ASN A 41 18.16 11.65 0.19
C ASN A 41 18.38 10.92 1.53
N THR A 42 17.40 10.97 2.43
CA THR A 42 17.34 10.02 3.53
C THR A 42 16.96 8.64 3.00
N GLN A 43 17.34 7.64 3.80
CA GLN A 43 17.29 6.20 3.59
C GLN A 43 16.21 5.74 2.59
N VAL A 44 16.59 4.91 1.62
CA VAL A 44 15.68 4.41 0.59
C VAL A 44 14.53 3.66 1.26
N ASP A 45 13.34 4.29 1.33
CA ASP A 45 12.13 3.61 1.76
C ASP A 45 11.83 2.50 0.76
N ARG A 46 11.94 1.26 1.22
CA ARG A 46 11.70 0.08 0.39
C ARG A 46 10.27 0.02 -0.11
N ASN A 47 9.33 0.70 0.55
CA ASN A 47 7.90 0.73 0.24
C ASN A 47 7.51 1.79 -0.80
N PHE A 48 8.43 2.66 -1.21
CA PHE A 48 8.16 3.63 -2.26
C PHE A 48 7.98 2.91 -3.62
N PRO A 49 6.88 3.11 -4.37
CA PRO A 49 6.57 2.41 -5.62
C PRO A 49 7.40 2.89 -6.83
N ARG A 50 8.71 2.99 -6.65
CA ARG A 50 9.66 3.54 -7.63
C ARG A 50 9.59 2.86 -8.99
N ALA A 51 9.52 1.53 -9.00
CA ALA A 51 9.51 0.74 -10.23
C ALA A 51 8.30 1.07 -11.13
N PHE A 52 7.17 1.44 -10.52
CA PHE A 52 5.96 1.88 -11.22
C PHE A 52 6.04 3.35 -11.63
N ILE A 53 6.43 4.25 -10.71
CA ILE A 53 6.52 5.68 -11.00
C ILE A 53 7.53 5.97 -12.13
N GLU A 54 8.65 5.23 -12.19
CA GLU A 54 9.63 5.34 -13.28
C GLU A 54 9.11 4.80 -14.63
N ILE A 55 7.93 4.17 -14.70
CA ILE A 55 7.27 3.82 -15.97
C ILE A 55 6.56 5.06 -16.54
N LEU A 56 5.97 5.87 -15.66
CA LEU A 56 5.08 6.96 -16.03
C LEU A 56 5.78 8.31 -16.11
N CYS A 57 6.82 8.51 -15.30
CA CYS A 57 7.38 9.84 -15.07
C CYS A 57 8.89 9.89 -15.31
N GLU A 58 9.36 11.05 -15.77
CA GLU A 58 10.79 11.35 -15.85
C GLU A 58 11.46 11.43 -14.47
N LYS A 59 12.79 11.27 -14.43
CA LYS A 59 13.59 11.23 -13.19
C LYS A 59 13.35 12.43 -12.26
N SER A 60 13.17 13.63 -12.81
CA SER A 60 12.94 14.84 -12.00
C SER A 60 11.58 14.80 -11.28
N ASN A 61 10.56 14.23 -11.92
CA ASN A 61 9.23 14.03 -11.34
C ASN A 61 9.24 12.85 -10.35
N VAL A 62 10.00 11.78 -10.62
CA VAL A 62 10.15 10.66 -9.66
C VAL A 62 10.71 11.13 -8.32
N ASN A 63 11.72 12.01 -8.33
CA ASN A 63 12.28 12.56 -7.10
C ASN A 63 11.25 13.40 -6.34
N TYR A 64 10.49 14.24 -7.05
CA TYR A 64 9.42 15.04 -6.44
C TYR A 64 8.32 14.17 -5.82
N ILE A 65 7.86 13.14 -6.54
CA ILE A 65 6.85 12.19 -6.04
C ILE A 65 7.36 11.43 -4.82
N LYS A 66 8.65 11.03 -4.79
CA LYS A 66 9.28 10.42 -3.62
C LYS A 66 9.22 11.34 -2.40
N SER A 67 9.58 12.60 -2.59
CA SER A 67 9.55 13.61 -1.55
C SER A 67 8.14 13.85 -0.99
N LEU A 68 7.14 13.91 -1.87
CA LEU A 68 5.74 13.99 -1.48
C LEU A 68 5.31 12.73 -0.70
N TYR A 69 5.72 11.55 -1.14
CA TYR A 69 5.45 10.28 -0.45
C TYR A 69 6.02 10.26 0.98
N ASP A 70 7.29 10.64 1.14
CA ASP A 70 7.97 10.67 2.45
C ASP A 70 7.25 11.66 3.40
N PHE A 71 6.87 12.84 2.88
CA PHE A 71 6.08 13.82 3.62
C PHE A 71 4.71 13.26 4.04
N LEU A 72 3.96 12.67 3.10
CA LEU A 72 2.63 12.10 3.38
C LEU A 72 2.73 10.98 4.43
N LYS A 73 3.73 10.10 4.36
CA LYS A 73 3.95 9.05 5.36
C LYS A 73 4.29 9.60 6.74
N LYS A 74 5.05 10.70 6.82
CA LYS A 74 5.36 11.37 8.09
C LYS A 74 4.07 11.77 8.80
N ILE A 75 3.13 12.39 8.09
CA ILE A 75 1.94 13.02 8.67
C ILE A 75 0.70 12.10 8.79
N THR A 76 0.68 10.96 8.09
CA THR A 76 -0.45 10.01 8.04
C THR A 76 -0.21 8.76 8.88
N LYS A 77 -1.31 8.13 9.34
CA LYS A 77 -1.27 6.85 10.08
C LYS A 77 -0.80 5.71 9.18
N GLU A 78 -0.12 4.73 9.77
CA GLU A 78 0.50 3.61 9.03
C GLU A 78 -0.50 2.78 8.22
N GLU A 79 -1.70 2.58 8.76
CA GLU A 79 -2.80 1.88 8.07
C GLU A 79 -3.21 2.51 6.73
N TYR A 80 -2.85 3.78 6.50
CA TYR A 80 -3.12 4.48 5.24
C TYR A 80 -1.95 4.46 4.25
N HIS A 81 -0.74 4.04 4.64
CA HIS A 81 0.47 4.20 3.82
C HIS A 81 0.39 3.46 2.49
N LYS A 82 -0.20 2.25 2.44
CA LYS A 82 -0.38 1.52 1.18
C LYS A 82 -1.35 2.20 0.22
N TYR A 83 -2.40 2.86 0.75
CA TYR A 83 -3.38 3.59 -0.04
C TYR A 83 -2.81 4.91 -0.54
N ILE A 84 -1.95 5.56 0.25
CA ILE A 84 -1.17 6.72 -0.21
C ILE A 84 -0.28 6.33 -1.40
N SER A 85 0.42 5.19 -1.33
CA SER A 85 1.18 4.66 -2.49
C SER A 85 0.28 4.43 -3.71
N GLY A 86 -0.91 3.84 -3.52
CA GLY A 86 -1.90 3.62 -4.57
C GLY A 86 -2.34 4.91 -5.25
N VAL A 87 -2.74 5.92 -4.47
CA VAL A 87 -3.17 7.24 -5.00
C VAL A 87 -2.03 7.93 -5.76
N LEU A 88 -0.79 7.89 -5.23
CA LEU A 88 0.38 8.43 -5.93
C LEU A 88 0.62 7.77 -7.28
N CYS A 89 0.41 6.46 -7.39
CA CYS A 89 0.58 5.74 -8.65
C CYS A 89 -0.54 6.05 -9.64
N LEU A 90 -1.79 6.05 -9.18
CA LEU A 90 -2.97 6.35 -10.02
C LEU A 90 -2.96 7.81 -10.51
N LYS A 91 -2.36 8.72 -9.75
CA LYS A 91 -2.26 10.15 -10.10
C LYS A 91 -0.84 10.59 -10.48
N ALA A 92 0.07 9.65 -10.79
CA ALA A 92 1.47 9.97 -11.06
C ALA A 92 1.64 10.98 -12.20
N LEU A 93 0.80 10.88 -13.24
CA LEU A 93 0.81 11.78 -14.40
C LEU A 93 0.35 13.21 -14.07
N CYS A 94 -0.40 13.41 -12.98
CA CYS A 94 -0.78 14.74 -12.53
C CYS A 94 0.42 15.56 -12.01
N PHE A 95 1.61 14.95 -11.90
CA PHE A 95 2.84 15.60 -11.43
C PHE A 95 3.81 15.97 -12.55
N GLU A 96 3.47 15.79 -13.84
CA GLU A 96 4.29 16.32 -14.92
C GLU A 96 4.29 17.86 -14.88
N LYS A 97 5.51 18.42 -14.84
CA LYS A 97 5.82 19.84 -14.59
C LYS A 97 5.11 20.77 -15.56
N GLU A 98 4.04 21.40 -15.08
CA GLU A 98 3.63 22.79 -15.37
C GLU A 98 2.43 23.28 -14.52
N ILE A 99 1.80 22.42 -13.69
CA ILE A 99 0.52 22.74 -13.01
C ILE A 99 0.59 22.58 -11.48
N ILE A 100 1.66 23.05 -10.84
CA ILE A 100 1.63 23.24 -9.39
C ILE A 100 2.10 24.66 -9.10
N LYS A 101 1.17 25.61 -9.17
CA LYS A 101 1.38 26.87 -8.48
C LYS A 101 1.47 26.54 -6.98
N GLU A 102 2.30 27.25 -6.24
CA GLU A 102 2.49 27.10 -4.79
C GLU A 102 1.12 26.93 -4.07
N LYS A 103 0.14 27.80 -4.34
CA LYS A 103 -1.22 27.71 -3.75
C LYS A 103 -2.01 26.43 -4.04
N GLU A 104 -1.59 25.59 -4.97
CA GLU A 104 -2.26 24.35 -5.37
C GLU A 104 -1.72 23.12 -4.65
N ILE A 105 -0.50 23.14 -4.08
CA ILE A 105 0.09 21.93 -3.48
C ILE A 105 -0.65 21.46 -2.23
N SER A 106 -1.07 22.39 -1.37
CA SER A 106 -1.86 22.04 -0.19
C SER A 106 -3.20 21.40 -0.60
N ARG A 107 -3.84 21.94 -1.66
CA ARG A 107 -5.08 21.37 -2.22
C ARG A 107 -4.84 19.96 -2.74
N ILE A 108 -3.77 19.75 -3.49
CA ILE A 108 -3.37 18.43 -4.00
C ILE A 108 -3.16 17.47 -2.83
N ILE A 109 -2.45 17.88 -1.78
CA ILE A 109 -2.25 17.03 -0.60
C ILE A 109 -3.59 16.65 0.06
N PHE A 110 -4.51 17.61 0.26
CA PHE A 110 -5.83 17.30 0.82
C PHE A 110 -6.65 16.37 -0.07
N GLU A 111 -6.58 16.55 -1.39
CA GLU A 111 -7.20 15.65 -2.37
C GLU A 111 -6.62 14.23 -2.27
N PHE A 112 -5.30 14.11 -2.11
CA PHE A 112 -4.62 12.83 -1.96
C PHE A 112 -5.05 12.11 -0.69
N LEU A 113 -5.14 12.84 0.43
CA LEU A 113 -5.60 12.29 1.70
C LEU A 113 -7.05 11.85 1.63
N PHE A 114 -7.91 12.64 0.96
CA PHE A 114 -9.29 12.26 0.70
C PHE A 114 -9.37 10.96 -0.14
N LEU A 115 -8.66 10.91 -1.26
CA LEU A 115 -8.65 9.75 -2.14
C LEU A 115 -8.07 8.50 -1.48
N ALA A 116 -7.10 8.64 -0.57
CA ALA A 116 -6.56 7.51 0.17
C ALA A 116 -7.60 6.91 1.13
N ASP A 117 -8.47 7.74 1.73
CA ASP A 117 -9.57 7.27 2.55
C ASP A 117 -10.66 6.58 1.74
N VAL A 118 -10.99 7.13 0.57
CA VAL A 118 -11.91 6.48 -0.38
C VAL A 118 -11.32 5.15 -0.84
N LEU A 119 -10.07 5.13 -1.28
CA LEU A 119 -9.39 3.93 -1.76
C LEU A 119 -9.34 2.86 -0.67
N LYS A 120 -9.05 3.22 0.59
CA LYS A 120 -9.10 2.28 1.71
C LYS A 120 -10.47 1.61 1.85
N LYS A 121 -11.53 2.43 1.91
CA LYS A 121 -12.90 1.92 2.10
C LYS A 121 -13.35 1.01 0.99
N GLU A 122 -13.11 1.41 -0.25
CA GLU A 122 -13.53 0.64 -1.43
C GLU A 122 -12.70 -0.63 -1.58
N PHE A 123 -11.38 -0.55 -1.38
CA PHE A 123 -10.46 -1.70 -1.51
C PHE A 123 -10.70 -2.76 -0.45
N GLU A 124 -11.17 -2.37 0.75
CA GLU A 124 -11.47 -3.29 1.86
C GLU A 124 -12.90 -3.86 1.82
N THR A 125 -13.66 -3.63 0.74
CA THR A 125 -14.97 -4.29 0.54
C THR A 125 -14.80 -5.78 0.21
N GLY A 126 -15.77 -6.61 0.62
CA GLY A 126 -15.70 -8.06 0.46
C GLY A 126 -15.50 -8.52 -0.99
N GLU A 127 -16.17 -7.88 -1.95
CA GLU A 127 -16.05 -8.19 -3.38
C GLU A 127 -14.62 -7.91 -3.90
N ASN A 128 -14.10 -6.71 -3.65
CA ASN A 128 -12.77 -6.33 -4.09
C ASN A 128 -11.68 -7.19 -3.44
N VAL A 129 -11.82 -7.51 -2.16
CA VAL A 129 -10.87 -8.39 -1.44
C VAL A 129 -10.74 -9.75 -2.12
N GLU A 130 -11.84 -10.36 -2.57
CA GLU A 130 -11.80 -11.65 -3.25
C GLU A 130 -11.18 -11.57 -4.66
N ILE A 131 -11.48 -10.51 -5.41
CA ILE A 131 -10.84 -10.24 -6.72
C ILE A 131 -9.32 -10.12 -6.55
N ILE A 132 -8.86 -9.40 -5.52
CA ILE A 132 -7.44 -9.19 -5.24
C ILE A 132 -6.75 -10.49 -4.84
N LYS A 133 -7.37 -11.29 -3.96
CA LYS A 133 -6.81 -12.60 -3.56
C LYS A 133 -6.61 -13.50 -4.78
N LYS A 134 -7.60 -13.55 -5.67
CA LYS A 134 -7.51 -14.31 -6.92
C LYS A 134 -6.36 -13.81 -7.80
N TYR A 135 -6.29 -12.50 -8.04
CA TYR A 135 -5.24 -11.90 -8.86
C TYR A 135 -3.83 -12.12 -8.30
N ARG A 136 -3.64 -11.94 -6.97
CA ARG A 136 -2.37 -12.20 -6.30
C ARG A 136 -1.96 -13.66 -6.43
N LYS A 137 -2.89 -14.59 -6.21
CA LYS A 137 -2.64 -16.01 -6.35
C LYS A 137 -2.18 -16.35 -7.77
N GLU A 138 -2.87 -15.86 -8.79
CA GLU A 138 -2.50 -16.06 -10.20
C GLU A 138 -1.08 -15.55 -10.50
N CYS A 139 -0.73 -14.36 -10.01
CA CYS A 139 0.62 -13.80 -10.17
C CYS A 139 1.70 -14.65 -9.47
N ILE A 140 1.43 -15.07 -8.23
CA ILE A 140 2.36 -15.87 -7.43
C ILE A 140 2.56 -17.25 -8.01
N ASP A 141 1.51 -17.88 -8.53
CA ASP A 141 1.61 -19.15 -9.24
C ASP A 141 2.44 -18.98 -10.52
N GLY A 142 2.31 -17.85 -11.22
CA GLY A 142 3.20 -17.47 -12.31
C GLY A 142 4.67 -17.32 -11.89
N PHE A 143 4.96 -16.85 -10.68
CA PHE A 143 6.33 -16.80 -10.15
C PHE A 143 6.89 -18.18 -9.78
N LYS A 144 6.06 -19.06 -9.22
CA LYS A 144 6.44 -20.46 -8.92
C LYS A 144 6.81 -21.21 -10.21
N GLN A 145 6.07 -20.98 -11.31
CA GLN A 145 6.40 -21.54 -12.62
C GLN A 145 7.81 -21.14 -13.11
N ILE A 146 8.26 -19.91 -12.84
CA ILE A 146 9.63 -19.47 -13.17
C ILE A 146 10.66 -20.32 -12.40
N PHE A 147 10.40 -20.62 -11.13
CA PHE A 147 11.28 -21.46 -10.31
C PHE A 147 11.33 -22.90 -10.85
N ASP A 148 10.17 -23.49 -11.16
CA ASP A 148 10.09 -24.83 -11.73
C ASP A 148 10.82 -24.91 -13.08
N GLN A 149 10.62 -23.93 -13.98
CA GLN A 149 11.29 -23.86 -15.29
C GLN A 149 12.81 -23.73 -15.16
N LYS A 150 13.29 -22.92 -14.21
CA LYS A 150 14.72 -22.71 -13.95
C LYS A 150 15.34 -23.77 -13.03
N LYS A 151 14.56 -24.78 -12.61
CA LYS A 151 14.97 -25.82 -11.65
C LYS A 151 15.55 -25.24 -10.35
N ILE A 152 15.00 -24.11 -9.90
CA ILE A 152 15.37 -23.48 -8.63
C ILE A 152 14.60 -24.18 -7.52
N GLU A 153 15.31 -24.71 -6.53
CA GLU A 153 14.69 -25.34 -5.36
C GLU A 153 13.98 -24.30 -4.49
N TYR A 154 12.74 -24.61 -4.08
CA TYR A 154 11.99 -23.81 -3.12
C TYR A 154 11.05 -24.69 -2.28
N ILE A 155 10.72 -24.20 -1.09
CA ILE A 155 9.82 -24.90 -0.19
C ILE A 155 8.39 -24.83 -0.74
N LYS A 156 7.86 -25.99 -1.15
CA LYS A 156 6.48 -26.18 -1.61
C LYS A 156 5.54 -26.38 -0.41
N ASN A 157 5.50 -25.41 0.51
CA ASN A 157 4.53 -25.49 1.60
C ASN A 157 3.11 -25.20 1.05
N GLN A 158 2.14 -25.95 1.57
CA GLN A 158 0.75 -26.04 1.12
C GLN A 158 0.05 -24.68 1.07
N ASP A 159 -0.84 -24.51 0.07
CA ASP A 159 -1.77 -23.40 -0.14
C ASP A 159 -1.26 -22.02 0.31
N GLY A 160 -0.39 -21.41 -0.49
CA GLY A 160 0.12 -20.08 -0.22
C GLY A 160 0.07 -19.15 -1.43
N ASP A 161 -0.68 -18.07 -1.29
CA ASP A 161 -0.50 -16.76 -1.95
C ASP A 161 0.54 -15.90 -1.19
N TYR A 162 1.41 -16.55 -0.41
CA TYR A 162 2.47 -15.88 0.32
C TYR A 162 3.67 -15.58 -0.58
N LEU A 163 4.15 -14.34 -0.50
CA LEU A 163 5.38 -13.87 -1.12
C LEU A 163 6.19 -13.06 -0.10
N ASN A 164 7.44 -13.43 0.15
CA ASN A 164 8.28 -12.75 1.13
C ASN A 164 8.69 -11.35 0.63
N CYS A 165 7.96 -10.33 1.08
CA CYS A 165 8.15 -8.93 0.68
C CYS A 165 9.50 -8.33 1.07
N ASN A 166 10.19 -8.89 2.07
CA ASN A 166 11.52 -8.42 2.45
C ASN A 166 12.59 -8.83 1.43
N LYS A 167 12.33 -9.92 0.68
CA LYS A 167 13.26 -10.47 -0.31
C LYS A 167 13.01 -9.96 -1.72
N VAL A 168 11.74 -9.71 -2.06
CA VAL A 168 11.33 -9.17 -3.37
C VAL A 168 10.45 -7.92 -3.22
N PRO A 169 10.95 -6.87 -2.53
CA PRO A 169 10.14 -5.70 -2.20
C PRO A 169 9.57 -4.99 -3.43
N LYS A 170 10.35 -4.85 -4.52
CA LYS A 170 9.87 -4.17 -5.73
C LYS A 170 8.75 -4.94 -6.39
N THR A 171 8.87 -6.27 -6.49
CA THR A 171 7.80 -7.13 -7.02
C THR A 171 6.56 -7.05 -6.16
N THR A 172 6.68 -7.15 -4.84
CA THR A 172 5.51 -7.07 -3.96
C THR A 172 4.79 -5.74 -4.11
N ILE A 173 5.50 -4.62 -4.10
CA ILE A 173 4.88 -3.30 -4.25
C ILE A 173 4.23 -3.14 -5.62
N LEU A 174 4.92 -3.57 -6.68
CA LEU A 174 4.38 -3.48 -8.04
C LEU A 174 3.10 -4.32 -8.20
N LEU A 175 3.07 -5.51 -7.61
CA LEU A 175 1.87 -6.36 -7.55
C LEU A 175 0.71 -5.63 -6.86
N GLU A 176 0.97 -5.02 -5.69
CA GLU A 176 -0.05 -4.24 -4.97
C GLU A 176 -0.57 -3.05 -5.79
N ILE A 177 0.33 -2.34 -6.48
CA ILE A 177 -0.07 -1.23 -7.36
C ILE A 177 -0.92 -1.73 -8.54
N TYR A 178 -0.59 -2.88 -9.13
CA TYR A 178 -1.41 -3.46 -10.18
C TYR A 178 -2.81 -3.86 -9.69
N CYS A 179 -2.96 -4.33 -8.46
CA CYS A 179 -4.29 -4.52 -7.86
C CYS A 179 -5.09 -3.21 -7.84
N PHE A 180 -4.47 -2.08 -7.45
CA PHE A 180 -5.13 -0.77 -7.49
C PHE A 180 -5.47 -0.33 -8.91
N VAL A 181 -4.57 -0.54 -9.87
CA VAL A 181 -4.80 -0.21 -11.28
C VAL A 181 -5.97 -1.03 -11.83
N GLU A 182 -6.04 -2.32 -11.54
CA GLU A 182 -7.11 -3.16 -12.08
C GLU A 182 -8.50 -2.74 -11.58
N LEU A 183 -8.61 -2.39 -10.30
CA LEU A 183 -9.89 -2.05 -9.66
C LEU A 183 -10.29 -0.57 -9.82
N PHE A 184 -9.33 0.36 -9.84
CA PHE A 184 -9.59 1.80 -9.67
C PHE A 184 -9.14 2.67 -10.85
N SER A 185 -8.72 2.06 -11.97
CA SER A 185 -8.38 2.80 -13.19
C SER A 185 -9.27 2.41 -14.37
N ASN A 186 -9.46 3.36 -15.29
CA ASN A 186 -10.23 3.13 -16.51
C ASN A 186 -9.37 2.49 -17.62
N ASP A 187 -10.03 1.96 -18.65
CA ASP A 187 -9.36 1.28 -19.75
C ASP A 187 -8.37 2.17 -20.51
N SER A 188 -8.64 3.48 -20.58
CA SER A 188 -7.73 4.44 -21.20
C SER A 188 -6.39 4.51 -20.46
N PHE A 189 -6.44 4.59 -19.13
CA PHE A 189 -5.26 4.56 -18.28
C PHE A 189 -4.52 3.22 -18.40
N LYS A 190 -5.25 2.09 -18.40
CA LYS A 190 -4.65 0.75 -18.57
C LYS A 190 -3.91 0.63 -19.90
N LYS A 191 -4.53 1.05 -21.02
CA LYS A 191 -3.90 1.07 -22.35
C LYS A 191 -2.67 1.97 -22.40
N PHE A 192 -2.75 3.14 -21.78
CA PHE A 192 -1.60 4.05 -21.69
C PHE A 192 -0.44 3.43 -20.89
N LEU A 193 -0.75 2.82 -19.74
CA LEU A 193 0.24 2.13 -18.92
C LEU A 193 0.91 1.00 -19.71
N ASP A 194 0.13 0.19 -20.43
CA ASP A 194 0.63 -0.90 -21.26
C ASP A 194 1.62 -0.40 -22.32
N LYS A 195 1.31 0.72 -23.00
CA LYS A 195 2.23 1.38 -23.94
C LYS A 195 3.55 1.79 -23.26
N ARG A 196 3.48 2.46 -22.10
CA ARG A 196 4.68 2.91 -21.36
C ARG A 196 5.53 1.75 -20.85
N ILE A 197 4.91 0.65 -20.43
CA ILE A 197 5.62 -0.57 -20.03
C ILE A 197 6.37 -1.15 -21.23
N ASN A 198 5.71 -1.24 -22.39
CA ASN A 198 6.29 -1.76 -23.62
C ASN A 198 7.53 -0.96 -24.06
N GLU A 199 7.42 0.38 -24.08
CA GLU A 199 8.53 1.29 -24.38
C GLU A 199 9.72 1.04 -23.44
N LYS A 200 9.46 0.93 -22.13
CA LYS A 200 10.50 0.68 -21.12
C LYS A 200 11.13 -0.71 -21.23
N MET A 201 10.36 -1.69 -21.68
CA MET A 201 10.78 -3.08 -21.85
C MET A 201 11.72 -3.26 -23.05
N PHE A 202 11.35 -2.72 -24.21
CA PHE A 202 11.96 -3.06 -25.49
C PHE A 202 12.73 -1.91 -26.15
N LYS A 203 12.70 -0.68 -25.59
CA LYS A 203 13.39 0.51 -26.12
C LYS A 203 13.02 0.89 -27.57
N GLU A 204 11.96 0.33 -28.14
CA GLU A 204 11.41 0.64 -29.47
C GLU A 204 9.88 0.72 -29.38
N GLU A 205 9.26 1.68 -30.08
CA GLU A 205 7.81 1.71 -30.31
C GLU A 205 7.42 0.56 -31.25
N LYS A 206 7.37 -0.67 -30.73
CA LYS A 206 6.69 -1.76 -31.45
C LYS A 206 5.18 -1.56 -31.30
N GLU A 207 4.47 -1.55 -32.42
CA GLU A 207 3.01 -1.60 -32.45
C GLU A 207 2.56 -2.79 -31.59
N ILE A 208 1.78 -2.49 -30.57
CA ILE A 208 1.19 -3.48 -29.68
C ILE A 208 0.24 -4.29 -30.57
N SER A 209 0.58 -5.56 -30.85
CA SER A 209 -0.43 -6.47 -31.38
C SER A 209 -1.55 -6.56 -30.34
N GLU A 210 -2.82 -6.47 -30.76
CA GLU A 210 -4.01 -6.49 -29.89
C GLU A 210 -4.07 -7.69 -28.90
N ASN A 211 -3.16 -8.66 -29.03
CA ASN A 211 -3.00 -9.82 -28.17
C ASN A 211 -2.07 -9.65 -26.95
N ASP A 212 -1.42 -8.51 -26.73
CA ASP A 212 -0.44 -8.35 -25.64
C ASP A 212 -1.07 -8.09 -24.24
N SER A 213 -2.23 -8.74 -24.00
CA SER A 213 -3.02 -8.75 -22.75
C SER A 213 -2.25 -9.10 -21.47
N LYS A 214 -0.96 -9.44 -21.58
CA LYS A 214 -0.08 -9.88 -20.49
C LYS A 214 1.14 -8.97 -20.28
N ILE A 215 1.25 -7.81 -20.94
CA ILE A 215 2.44 -6.96 -20.82
C ILE A 215 2.76 -6.56 -19.36
N LYS A 216 1.75 -6.27 -18.55
CA LYS A 216 1.91 -6.01 -17.10
C LYS A 216 2.48 -7.21 -16.37
N GLU A 217 1.94 -8.41 -16.64
CA GLU A 217 2.42 -9.67 -16.07
C GLU A 217 3.88 -9.94 -16.47
N SER A 218 4.23 -9.73 -17.74
CA SER A 218 5.59 -9.84 -18.26
C SER A 218 6.54 -8.87 -17.55
N TYR A 219 6.11 -7.63 -17.30
CA TYR A 219 6.90 -6.65 -16.55
C TYR A 219 7.06 -7.02 -15.09
N LEU A 220 6.00 -7.47 -14.45
CA LEU A 220 6.07 -7.97 -13.08
C LEU A 220 7.05 -9.15 -12.97
N LYS A 221 7.00 -10.10 -13.90
CA LYS A 221 7.93 -11.24 -13.99
C LYS A 221 9.38 -10.77 -14.19
N LYS A 222 9.64 -9.81 -15.08
CA LYS A 222 10.99 -9.25 -15.28
C LYS A 222 11.54 -8.60 -14.01
N ILE A 223 10.73 -7.81 -13.29
CA ILE A 223 11.14 -7.21 -12.02
C ILE A 223 11.44 -8.30 -10.98
N PHE A 224 10.59 -9.32 -10.89
CA PHE A 224 10.79 -10.47 -10.02
C PHE A 224 12.08 -11.23 -10.32
N GLU A 225 12.32 -11.57 -11.58
CA GLU A 225 13.55 -12.24 -12.02
C GLU A 225 14.81 -11.44 -11.67
N ASN A 226 14.76 -10.12 -11.83
CA ASN A 226 15.86 -9.24 -11.45
C ASN A 226 16.10 -9.27 -9.94
N GLU A 227 15.05 -9.23 -9.10
CA GLU A 227 15.22 -9.28 -7.64
C GLU A 227 15.77 -10.65 -7.20
N ILE A 228 15.20 -11.76 -7.68
CA ILE A 228 15.68 -13.09 -7.29
C ILE A 228 17.10 -13.37 -7.80
N SER A 229 17.56 -12.73 -8.88
CA SER A 229 18.94 -12.89 -9.36
C SER A 229 19.98 -12.47 -8.33
N THR A 230 19.63 -11.52 -7.44
CA THR A 230 20.50 -11.02 -6.37
C THR A 230 20.44 -11.87 -5.09
N LEU A 231 19.50 -12.82 -5.01
CA LEU A 231 19.32 -13.66 -3.83
C LEU A 231 20.24 -14.89 -3.88
N SER A 232 20.75 -15.28 -2.71
CA SER A 232 21.40 -16.58 -2.50
C SER A 232 20.41 -17.73 -2.73
N SER A 233 20.92 -18.95 -2.91
CA SER A 233 20.07 -20.15 -3.04
C SER A 233 19.14 -20.32 -1.84
N GLU A 234 19.65 -20.11 -0.62
CA GLU A 234 18.83 -20.14 0.60
C GLU A 234 17.79 -19.00 0.64
N GLY A 235 18.19 -17.82 0.15
CA GLY A 235 17.29 -16.68 -0.05
C GLY A 235 16.11 -17.06 -0.95
N LYS A 236 16.36 -17.76 -2.06
CA LYS A 236 15.34 -18.24 -3.01
C LYS A 236 14.46 -19.33 -2.40
N LYS A 237 15.03 -20.26 -1.61
CA LYS A 237 14.29 -21.39 -1.04
C LYS A 237 13.09 -20.96 -0.18
N LEU A 238 13.28 -19.92 0.63
CA LEU A 238 12.27 -19.42 1.58
C LEU A 238 11.44 -18.25 1.02
N LEU A 239 11.28 -18.14 -0.30
CA LEU A 239 10.58 -17.00 -0.91
C LEU A 239 9.05 -17.12 -0.82
N PHE A 240 8.54 -18.35 -0.94
CA PHE A 240 7.11 -18.68 -0.92
C PHE A 240 6.66 -19.37 0.37
N CYS A 241 7.53 -19.38 1.38
CA CYS A 241 7.25 -19.98 2.67
C CYS A 241 7.04 -18.89 3.71
N LEU A 242 5.98 -19.02 4.52
CA LEU A 242 5.82 -18.22 5.73
C LEU A 242 7.09 -18.36 6.60
N PRO A 243 7.53 -17.28 7.27
CA PRO A 243 8.57 -17.42 8.29
C PRO A 243 8.07 -18.43 9.32
N GLY A 244 8.86 -19.47 9.60
CA GLY A 244 8.56 -20.34 10.73
C GLY A 244 8.56 -19.53 12.04
N PRO A 245 7.91 -20.02 13.11
CA PRO A 245 8.15 -19.47 14.43
C PRO A 245 9.66 -19.51 14.69
N GLU A 246 10.26 -18.37 15.03
CA GLU A 246 11.68 -18.31 15.37
C GLU A 246 11.98 -19.35 16.45
N SER A 247 12.91 -20.27 16.17
CA SER A 247 13.43 -21.17 17.20
C SER A 247 14.09 -20.32 18.28
N PRO A 248 13.87 -20.60 19.57
CA PRO A 248 14.48 -19.82 20.64
C PRO A 248 16.00 -20.00 20.55
N ASN A 249 16.72 -18.95 20.18
CA ASN A 249 18.14 -18.90 20.47
C ASN A 249 18.31 -18.89 21.99
N PRO A 250 19.34 -19.56 22.54
CA PRO A 250 19.59 -19.51 23.97
C PRO A 250 19.98 -18.09 24.36
N ASP A 251 19.22 -17.51 25.30
CA ASP A 251 19.46 -16.19 25.88
C ASP A 251 20.90 -16.05 26.41
N PRO A 252 21.43 -14.82 26.36
CA PRO A 252 22.05 -14.24 27.53
C PRO A 252 21.22 -13.02 28.01
N GLU A 253 20.58 -13.22 29.17
CA GLU A 253 20.16 -12.24 30.18
C GLU A 253 19.43 -10.95 29.75
N SER A 254 18.10 -11.08 29.75
CA SER A 254 17.09 -10.14 30.27
C SER A 254 17.44 -8.64 30.39
N LYS A 255 16.84 -7.85 29.49
CA LYS A 255 16.11 -6.63 29.87
C LYS A 255 14.70 -6.70 29.29
N LYS A 256 13.73 -6.86 30.20
CA LYS A 256 12.29 -6.92 29.92
C LYS A 256 11.84 -5.70 29.10
N SER A 257 11.37 -5.95 27.89
CA SER A 257 10.29 -5.16 27.30
C SER A 257 9.08 -6.08 27.27
N ASP A 258 8.07 -5.79 28.09
CA ASP A 258 6.84 -6.56 28.16
C ASP A 258 6.17 -6.56 26.78
N GLY A 259 6.26 -7.71 26.12
CA GLY A 259 5.58 -7.98 24.87
C GLY A 259 4.08 -7.97 25.13
N PHE A 260 3.39 -7.04 24.48
CA PHE A 260 1.94 -6.95 24.46
C PHE A 260 1.39 -8.27 23.90
N GLY A 261 1.05 -9.17 24.81
CA GLY A 261 0.79 -10.55 24.49
C GLY A 261 -0.56 -10.65 23.79
N ILE A 262 -0.65 -11.53 22.80
CA ILE A 262 -1.91 -11.90 22.11
C ILE A 262 -3.03 -12.23 23.13
N LYS A 263 -2.67 -12.63 24.36
CA LYS A 263 -3.60 -12.81 25.50
C LYS A 263 -4.27 -11.50 25.98
N GLU A 264 -3.57 -10.38 26.02
CA GLU A 264 -4.14 -9.06 26.35
C GLU A 264 -5.04 -8.56 25.21
N LEU A 265 -4.64 -8.75 23.95
CA LEU A 265 -5.47 -8.40 22.79
C LEU A 265 -6.80 -9.17 22.79
N ILE A 266 -6.78 -10.47 23.11
CA ILE A 266 -7.99 -11.29 23.24
C ILE A 266 -8.87 -10.81 24.41
N PHE A 267 -8.28 -10.41 25.53
CA PHE A 267 -9.02 -9.85 26.68
C PHE A 267 -9.74 -8.54 26.30
N TYR A 268 -9.07 -7.65 25.57
CA TYR A 268 -9.65 -6.37 25.13
C TYR A 268 -10.72 -6.52 24.04
N ILE A 269 -10.74 -7.62 23.28
CA ILE A 269 -11.80 -7.90 22.29
C ILE A 269 -13.00 -8.59 22.95
N LEU A 270 -12.78 -9.48 23.92
CA LEU A 270 -13.87 -10.22 24.58
C LEU A 270 -14.60 -9.40 25.65
N LEU A 271 -13.91 -8.47 26.34
CA LEU A 271 -14.50 -7.66 27.39
C LEU A 271 -15.65 -6.74 26.89
N PRO A 272 -15.53 -6.03 25.75
CA PRO A 272 -16.64 -5.26 25.19
C PRO A 272 -17.82 -6.14 24.80
N ILE A 273 -17.58 -7.31 24.22
CA ILE A 273 -18.64 -8.24 23.80
C ILE A 273 -19.46 -8.72 25.01
N LEU A 274 -18.79 -9.05 26.12
CA LEU A 274 -19.46 -9.43 27.36
C LEU A 274 -20.26 -8.27 27.96
N VAL A 275 -19.71 -7.05 27.98
CA VAL A 275 -20.43 -5.85 28.47
C VAL A 275 -21.65 -5.53 27.62
N PHE A 276 -21.54 -5.58 26.28
CA PHE A 276 -22.68 -5.35 25.39
C PHE A 276 -23.74 -6.44 25.55
N SER A 277 -23.35 -7.71 25.67
CA SER A 277 -24.30 -8.81 25.88
C SER A 277 -25.05 -8.69 27.22
N GLY A 278 -24.39 -8.25 28.29
CA GLY A 278 -25.01 -7.97 29.59
C GLY A 278 -26.03 -6.82 29.53
N ILE A 279 -25.72 -5.73 28.82
CA ILE A 279 -26.64 -4.61 28.64
C ILE A 279 -27.90 -5.04 27.89
N PHE A 280 -27.77 -5.89 26.87
CA PHE A 280 -28.92 -6.44 26.14
C PHE A 280 -29.78 -7.35 27.01
N ILE A 281 -29.19 -8.21 27.85
CA ILE A 281 -29.94 -9.09 28.76
C ILE A 281 -30.68 -8.30 29.83
N VAL A 282 -30.03 -7.30 30.44
CA VAL A 282 -30.66 -6.43 31.46
C VAL A 282 -31.76 -5.56 30.84
N GLY A 283 -31.51 -5.00 29.65
CA GLY A 283 -32.53 -4.24 28.91
C GLY A 283 -33.73 -5.12 28.51
N TYR A 284 -33.47 -6.35 28.05
CA TYR A 284 -34.52 -7.31 27.73
C TYR A 284 -35.32 -7.72 28.97
N LEU A 285 -34.68 -8.02 30.09
CA LEU A 285 -35.34 -8.35 31.36
C LEU A 285 -36.16 -7.19 31.92
N PHE A 286 -35.65 -5.96 31.82
CA PHE A 286 -36.37 -4.75 32.25
C PHE A 286 -37.62 -4.51 31.40
N LEU A 287 -37.53 -4.67 30.07
CA LEU A 287 -38.67 -4.57 29.17
C LEU A 287 -39.66 -5.72 29.36
N TYR A 288 -39.19 -6.93 29.65
CA TYR A 288 -40.02 -8.10 29.91
C TYR A 288 -40.80 -7.98 31.23
N GLN A 289 -40.14 -7.54 32.32
CA GLN A 289 -40.82 -7.28 33.60
C GLN A 289 -41.83 -6.14 33.52
N LYS A 290 -41.57 -5.11 32.69
CA LYS A 290 -42.51 -4.00 32.46
C LYS A 290 -43.74 -4.40 31.64
N LYS A 291 -43.68 -5.52 30.91
CA LYS A 291 -44.81 -6.08 30.14
C LYS A 291 -45.71 -7.02 30.95
N MET A 292 -45.25 -7.47 32.12
CA MET A 292 -45.94 -8.41 33.02
C MET A 292 -46.55 -7.72 34.26
N LYS A 293 -46.48 -6.38 34.33
CA LYS A 293 -47.29 -5.52 35.20
C LYS A 293 -48.32 -4.79 34.33
#